data_AF-A0A6I0E3B1-F1
#
_entry.id   AF-A0A6I0E3B1-F1
#
_cell.length_a   1.000
_cell.length_b   1.000
_cell.length_c   1.000
_cell.angle_alpha   90.00
_cell.angle_beta   90.00
_cell.angle_gamma   90.00
#
_symmetry.space_group_name_H-M   'P 1'
#
loop_
_entity.id
_entity.type
_entity.pdbx_description
1 polymer ?
#
loop_
_entity_poly.entity_id
_entity_poly.type
_entity_poly.pdbx_seq_one_letter_code
_entity_poly.pdbx_strand_id
1 'polypeptide(L)'
;MKKLPLLFLSLILLFACKQANKQIDEQQLLGTWETIEGFDFEEISFEIDEAENRTVNLVFGQKANLGSWLIAEGNLVIQGPYDTLFFTEVTFSADTLILKQKNEAYSIFYRKTEEQCNSISMLNSLRDISKRDFSEIQDTILEDGTEANYISFNIEVKDDFTVMGNALKPLVDELPNIGFELDNELITEIQTGYFYKNYRLIVTNEYLAPLSDTNNGNDDTSGIYRVIVICYCQQAE
;
A
#
# COMPACT_ATOMS: atom_id res chain seq x y z
N MET A 1 -36.52 62.17 26.72
CA MET A 1 -35.35 61.35 26.36
C MET A 1 -35.77 59.88 26.26
N LYS A 2 -36.23 59.39 25.09
CA LYS A 2 -36.56 57.96 24.84
C LYS A 2 -36.55 57.66 23.33
N LYS A 3 -35.38 57.59 22.67
CA LYS A 3 -35.22 57.03 21.30
C LYS A 3 -33.81 56.47 21.06
N LEU A 4 -33.22 55.80 22.06
CA LEU A 4 -31.89 55.18 21.92
C LEU A 4 -31.84 53.63 21.80
N PRO A 5 -32.93 52.83 21.83
CA PRO A 5 -32.76 51.37 21.75
C PRO A 5 -32.80 50.82 20.31
N LEU A 6 -33.22 51.58 19.30
CA LEU A 6 -33.42 51.04 17.95
C LEU A 6 -32.12 50.91 17.13
N LEU A 7 -31.10 51.72 17.44
CA LEU A 7 -29.84 51.76 16.67
C LEU A 7 -28.88 50.63 17.07
N PHE A 8 -29.06 50.03 18.25
CA PHE A 8 -28.26 48.89 18.70
C PHE A 8 -28.76 47.56 18.10
N LEU A 9 -30.06 47.46 17.78
CA LEU A 9 -30.63 46.23 17.22
C LEU A 9 -30.26 46.03 15.74
N SER A 10 -30.05 47.12 14.98
CA SER A 10 -29.57 47.04 13.59
C SER A 10 -28.08 46.69 13.49
N LEU A 11 -27.28 46.99 14.52
CA LEU A 11 -25.85 46.67 14.52
C LEU A 11 -25.57 45.19 14.83
N ILE A 12 -26.43 44.54 15.62
CA ILE A 12 -26.30 43.11 15.98
C ILE A 12 -26.69 42.20 14.80
N LEU A 13 -27.61 42.64 13.93
CA LEU A 13 -27.99 41.90 12.72
C LEU A 13 -26.91 41.92 11.62
N LEU A 14 -25.95 42.86 11.65
CA LEU A 14 -24.85 42.91 10.68
C LEU A 14 -23.72 41.91 11.00
N PHE A 15 -23.63 41.40 12.23
CA PHE A 15 -22.63 40.40 12.63
C PHE A 15 -23.14 38.95 12.53
N ALA A 16 -24.38 38.73 12.07
CA ALA A 16 -24.97 37.41 11.90
C ALA A 16 -24.73 36.78 10.51
N CYS A 17 -23.97 37.42 9.63
CA CYS A 17 -23.30 36.74 8.53
C CYS A 17 -21.89 36.34 8.97
N LYS A 18 -21.79 35.42 9.94
CA LYS A 18 -20.60 34.56 9.99
C LYS A 18 -20.72 33.64 8.77
N GLN A 19 -20.17 34.06 7.63
CA GLN A 19 -19.73 33.08 6.65
C GLN A 19 -18.75 32.18 7.37
N ALA A 20 -19.22 31.00 7.76
CA ALA A 20 -18.38 29.90 8.20
C ALA A 20 -17.65 29.36 6.95
N ASN A 21 -16.87 30.20 6.27
CA ASN A 21 -15.90 29.72 5.30
C ASN A 21 -14.76 29.16 6.13
N LYS A 22 -14.91 27.89 6.50
CA LYS A 22 -13.84 27.10 7.07
C LYS A 22 -12.72 27.13 6.03
N GLN A 23 -11.61 27.79 6.34
CA GLN A 23 -10.50 27.92 5.43
C GLN A 23 -9.97 26.52 5.11
N ILE A 24 -9.85 26.19 3.82
CA ILE A 24 -9.27 24.91 3.37
C ILE A 24 -7.77 24.98 3.68
N ASP A 25 -7.28 24.01 4.45
CA ASP A 25 -5.85 23.86 4.74
C ASP A 25 -5.18 23.16 3.56
N GLU A 26 -4.44 23.94 2.78
CA GLU A 26 -3.73 23.50 1.58
C GLU A 26 -2.75 22.36 1.89
N GLN A 27 -2.06 22.43 3.03
CA GLN A 27 -1.05 21.44 3.41
C GLN A 27 -1.69 20.09 3.75
N GLN A 28 -2.89 20.10 4.31
CA GLN A 28 -3.62 18.86 4.58
C GLN A 28 -4.09 18.19 3.29
N LEU A 29 -4.34 18.94 2.23
CA LEU A 29 -4.81 18.39 0.95
C LEU A 29 -3.73 17.59 0.22
N LEU A 30 -2.46 17.95 0.40
CA LEU A 30 -1.34 17.34 -0.32
C LEU A 30 -1.21 15.82 -0.10
N GLY A 31 -0.76 15.14 -1.14
CA GLY A 31 -0.59 13.70 -1.22
C GLY A 31 -1.73 12.99 -1.95
N THR A 32 -1.68 11.67 -1.90
CA THR A 32 -2.61 10.80 -2.62
C THR A 32 -3.75 10.34 -1.71
N TRP A 33 -4.95 10.32 -2.27
CA TRP A 33 -6.16 9.86 -1.63
C TRP A 33 -6.88 8.88 -2.54
N GLU A 34 -7.41 7.81 -1.97
CA GLU A 34 -8.09 6.75 -2.72
C GLU A 34 -9.47 6.44 -2.13
N THR A 35 -10.36 5.96 -2.98
CA THR A 35 -11.63 5.39 -2.54
C THR A 35 -12.03 4.23 -3.44
N ILE A 36 -12.86 3.36 -2.87
CA ILE A 36 -13.48 2.24 -3.59
C ILE A 36 -14.98 2.41 -3.38
N GLU A 37 -15.64 3.04 -4.35
CA GLU A 37 -17.09 3.14 -4.37
C GLU A 37 -17.67 2.05 -5.29
N GLY A 38 -18.11 0.94 -4.69
CA GLY A 38 -18.54 -0.23 -5.44
C GLY A 38 -17.38 -1.06 -5.99
N PHE A 39 -17.26 -1.19 -7.32
CA PHE A 39 -16.18 -1.88 -8.03
C PHE A 39 -15.23 -0.92 -8.78
N ASP A 40 -15.52 0.39 -8.76
CA ASP A 40 -14.73 1.38 -9.46
C ASP A 40 -13.73 2.00 -8.47
N PHE A 41 -12.44 1.87 -8.82
CA PHE A 41 -11.35 2.51 -8.10
C PHE A 41 -11.27 3.98 -8.51
N GLU A 42 -11.17 4.85 -7.51
CA GLU A 42 -10.93 6.27 -7.71
C GLU A 42 -9.73 6.74 -6.88
N GLU A 43 -8.84 7.50 -7.50
CA GLU A 43 -7.65 8.09 -6.87
C GLU A 43 -7.51 9.55 -7.24
N ILE A 44 -7.07 10.36 -6.28
CA ILE A 44 -6.73 11.76 -6.47
C ILE A 44 -5.41 12.09 -5.78
N SER A 45 -4.43 12.57 -6.55
CA SER A 45 -3.15 13.07 -6.02
C SER A 45 -3.09 14.58 -6.15
N PHE A 46 -2.87 15.28 -5.03
CA PHE A 46 -2.64 16.73 -5.01
C PHE A 46 -1.18 17.03 -4.75
N GLU A 47 -0.56 17.77 -5.67
CA GLU A 47 0.87 18.09 -5.65
C GLU A 47 1.10 19.60 -5.85
N ILE A 48 2.23 20.07 -5.32
CA ILE A 48 2.81 21.38 -5.61
C ILE A 48 4.25 21.10 -6.07
N ASP A 49 4.57 21.46 -7.31
CA ASP A 49 5.91 21.24 -7.86
C ASP A 49 6.92 22.30 -7.36
N GLU A 50 8.20 22.12 -7.70
CA GLU A 50 9.28 23.06 -7.32
C GLU A 50 9.08 24.48 -7.86
N ALA A 51 8.26 24.65 -8.89
CA ALA A 51 7.90 25.93 -9.48
C ALA A 51 6.58 26.50 -8.89
N GLU A 52 6.09 25.94 -7.78
CA GLU A 52 4.86 26.32 -7.07
C GLU A 52 3.58 26.12 -7.91
N ASN A 53 3.63 25.27 -8.94
CA ASN A 53 2.45 24.89 -9.70
C ASN A 53 1.67 23.82 -8.96
N ARG A 54 0.35 24.03 -8.87
CA ARG A 54 -0.59 23.08 -8.27
C ARG A 54 -1.08 22.11 -9.32
N THR A 55 -0.63 20.87 -9.25
CA THR A 55 -0.99 19.79 -10.17
C THR A 55 -1.90 18.78 -9.47
N VAL A 56 -2.80 18.18 -10.23
CA VAL A 56 -3.66 17.10 -9.74
C VAL A 56 -3.70 15.95 -10.74
N ASN A 57 -3.55 14.74 -10.24
CA ASN A 57 -3.79 13.51 -11.01
C ASN A 57 -5.10 12.89 -10.54
N LEU A 58 -5.97 12.53 -11.48
CA LEU A 58 -7.30 11.97 -11.23
C LEU A 58 -7.41 10.63 -11.94
N VAL A 59 -7.63 9.56 -11.19
CA VAL A 59 -8.00 8.24 -11.71
C VAL A 59 -9.45 8.01 -11.32
N PHE A 60 -10.34 7.88 -12.29
CA PHE A 60 -11.75 7.55 -12.08
C PHE A 60 -12.13 6.38 -13.02
N GLY A 61 -12.29 5.18 -12.46
CA GLY A 61 -12.49 3.96 -13.26
C GLY A 61 -11.32 3.71 -14.21
N GLN A 62 -11.56 3.68 -15.53
CA GLN A 62 -10.52 3.49 -16.56
C GLN A 62 -9.93 4.79 -17.14
N LYS A 63 -10.29 5.97 -16.58
CA LYS A 63 -9.83 7.26 -17.09
C LYS A 63 -8.84 7.89 -16.12
N ALA A 64 -7.63 8.16 -16.61
CA ALA A 64 -6.64 8.98 -15.92
C ALA A 64 -6.56 10.37 -16.59
N ASN A 65 -6.61 11.45 -15.81
CA ASN A 65 -6.47 12.82 -16.30
C ASN A 65 -5.53 13.63 -15.41
N LEU A 66 -4.65 14.40 -16.05
CA LEU A 66 -3.80 15.39 -15.39
C LEU A 66 -4.45 16.78 -15.49
N GLY A 67 -4.48 17.52 -14.40
CA GLY A 67 -5.02 18.88 -14.34
C GLY A 67 -4.28 19.78 -13.35
N SER A 68 -4.90 20.90 -13.04
CA SER A 68 -4.47 21.79 -11.95
C SER A 68 -5.56 21.95 -10.89
N TRP A 69 -5.18 22.44 -9.72
CA TRP A 69 -6.13 22.76 -8.66
C TRP A 69 -5.83 24.10 -8.02
N LEU A 70 -6.85 24.72 -7.43
CA LEU A 70 -6.73 25.98 -6.71
C LEU A 70 -7.83 26.12 -5.67
N ILE A 71 -7.59 26.96 -4.67
CA ILE A 71 -8.60 27.36 -3.69
C ILE A 71 -9.08 28.76 -4.06
N ALA A 72 -10.36 28.89 -4.44
CA ALA A 72 -10.98 30.16 -4.80
C ALA A 72 -12.29 30.35 -4.06
N GLU A 73 -12.43 31.50 -3.39
CA GLU A 73 -13.64 31.89 -2.64
C GLU A 73 -14.07 30.85 -1.58
N GLY A 74 -13.12 30.09 -1.04
CA GLY A 74 -13.37 29.01 -0.06
C GLY A 74 -13.77 27.67 -0.68
N ASN A 75 -13.75 27.54 -2.00
CA ASN A 75 -14.01 26.31 -2.72
C ASN A 75 -12.70 25.69 -3.22
N LEU A 76 -12.64 24.36 -3.27
CA LEU A 76 -11.62 23.64 -4.02
C LEU A 76 -12.09 23.52 -5.47
N VAL A 77 -11.28 24.01 -6.40
CA VAL A 77 -11.54 23.97 -7.83
C VAL A 77 -10.47 23.09 -8.49
N ILE A 78 -10.90 22.06 -9.20
CA ILE A 78 -10.03 21.20 -10.00
C ILE A 78 -10.30 21.47 -11.48
N GLN A 79 -9.27 21.85 -12.22
CA GLN A 79 -9.32 22.13 -13.64
C GLN A 79 -8.68 20.97 -14.41
N GLY A 80 -9.52 20.06 -14.89
CA GLY A 80 -9.10 18.99 -15.78
C GLY A 80 -9.06 19.44 -17.25
N PRO A 81 -8.57 18.58 -18.16
CA PRO A 81 -8.50 18.89 -19.59
C PRO A 81 -9.86 18.98 -20.27
N TYR A 82 -10.89 18.34 -19.70
CA TYR A 82 -12.25 18.28 -20.24
C TYR A 82 -13.29 18.98 -19.37
N ASP A 83 -13.14 18.89 -18.05
CA ASP A 83 -14.13 19.36 -17.08
C ASP A 83 -13.48 20.10 -15.91
N THR A 84 -14.23 21.04 -15.32
CA THR A 84 -13.86 21.70 -14.07
C THR A 84 -14.77 21.23 -12.95
N LEU A 85 -14.19 20.66 -11.91
CA LEU A 85 -14.92 20.21 -10.71
C LEU A 85 -14.88 21.30 -9.63
N PHE A 86 -16.01 21.50 -8.97
CA PHE A 86 -16.17 22.50 -7.92
C PHE A 86 -16.67 21.84 -6.63
N PHE A 87 -15.85 21.90 -5.58
CA PHE A 87 -16.19 21.41 -4.26
C PHE A 87 -16.42 22.58 -3.31
N THR A 88 -17.65 22.69 -2.83
CA THR A 88 -18.12 23.78 -1.97
C THR A 88 -17.81 23.57 -0.50
N GLU A 89 -17.46 22.34 -0.11
CA GLU A 89 -17.03 22.01 1.24
C GLU A 89 -15.92 20.96 1.18
N VAL A 90 -14.84 21.20 1.91
CA VAL A 90 -13.71 20.26 2.08
C VAL A 90 -13.53 20.03 3.57
N THR A 91 -13.67 18.78 3.99
CA THR A 91 -13.54 18.38 5.39
C THR A 91 -12.48 17.30 5.54
N PHE A 92 -11.55 17.53 6.46
CA PHE A 92 -10.56 16.55 6.88
C PHE A 92 -10.97 15.92 8.22
N SER A 93 -10.85 14.60 8.32
CA SER A 93 -11.03 13.85 9.56
C SER A 93 -9.97 12.75 9.63
N ALA A 94 -8.87 12.99 10.37
CA ALA A 94 -7.69 12.13 10.39
C ALA A 94 -7.22 11.81 8.97
N ASP A 95 -7.34 10.55 8.54
CA ASP A 95 -6.95 10.06 7.22
C ASP A 95 -8.11 10.06 6.21
N THR A 96 -9.17 10.82 6.45
CA THR A 96 -10.33 10.92 5.55
C THR A 96 -10.46 12.33 4.98
N LEU A 97 -10.58 12.41 3.65
CA LEU A 97 -10.93 13.60 2.88
C LEU A 97 -12.38 13.48 2.40
N ILE A 98 -13.22 14.44 2.79
CA ILE A 98 -14.62 14.52 2.36
C ILE A 98 -14.78 15.76 1.48
N LEU A 99 -15.17 15.54 0.23
CA LEU A 99 -15.40 16.58 -0.77
C LEU A 99 -16.90 16.66 -1.08
N LYS A 100 -17.50 17.85 -0.92
CA LYS A 100 -18.90 18.09 -1.25
C LYS A 100 -19.02 18.95 -2.50
N GLN A 101 -19.77 18.48 -3.48
CA GLN A 101 -20.08 19.23 -4.70
C GLN A 101 -21.31 20.14 -4.53
N LYS A 102 -21.46 21.12 -5.43
CA LYS A 102 -22.60 22.06 -5.43
C LYS A 102 -23.98 21.40 -5.55
N ASN A 103 -24.05 20.22 -6.15
CA ASN A 103 -25.28 19.42 -6.27
C ASN A 103 -25.57 18.58 -5.01
N GLU A 104 -24.87 18.83 -3.91
CA GLU A 104 -24.95 18.08 -2.65
C GLU A 104 -24.44 16.63 -2.73
N ALA A 105 -23.77 16.24 -3.82
CA ALA A 105 -23.06 14.96 -3.89
C ALA A 105 -21.79 15.01 -3.03
N TYR A 106 -21.47 13.88 -2.41
CA TYR A 106 -20.29 13.72 -1.56
C TYR A 106 -19.36 12.68 -2.18
N SER A 107 -18.07 12.97 -2.16
CA SER A 107 -17.00 12.01 -2.43
C SER A 107 -16.16 11.88 -1.17
N ILE A 108 -15.92 10.65 -0.75
CA ILE A 108 -15.16 10.33 0.47
C ILE A 108 -13.93 9.56 0.04
N PHE A 109 -12.76 10.08 0.37
CA PHE A 109 -11.46 9.47 0.10
C PHE A 109 -10.71 9.21 1.39
N TYR A 110 -9.86 8.20 1.37
CA TYR A 110 -8.95 7.83 2.44
C TYR A 110 -7.53 8.13 2.01
N ARG A 111 -6.70 8.63 2.92
CA ARG A 111 -5.30 8.94 2.62
C ARG A 111 -4.61 7.65 2.21
N LYS A 112 -4.02 7.63 1.02
CA LYS A 112 -3.18 6.54 0.59
C LYS A 112 -1.89 6.63 1.39
N THR A 113 -1.81 5.84 2.46
CA THR A 113 -0.54 5.66 3.15
C THR A 113 0.33 4.78 2.26
N GLU A 114 1.46 5.30 1.78
CA GLU A 114 2.55 4.44 1.35
C GLU A 114 2.88 3.54 2.52
N GLU A 115 2.44 2.28 2.47
CA GLU A 115 2.78 1.33 3.51
C GLU A 115 4.30 1.16 3.42
N GLN A 116 5.04 1.68 4.40
CA GLN A 116 6.48 1.50 4.47
C GLN A 116 6.74 0.00 4.52
N CYS A 117 7.20 -0.53 3.39
CA CYS A 117 7.52 -1.92 3.30
C CYS A 117 8.76 -2.18 4.14
N ASN A 118 8.66 -3.15 5.05
CA ASN A 118 9.75 -3.57 5.91
C ASN A 118 9.86 -5.09 5.86
N SER A 119 10.69 -5.58 4.94
CA SER A 119 11.00 -6.99 4.73
C SER A 119 11.40 -7.71 6.02
N ILE A 120 12.17 -7.07 6.91
CA ILE A 120 12.58 -7.65 8.21
C ILE A 120 11.36 -7.90 9.10
N SER A 121 10.45 -6.93 9.21
CA SER A 121 9.23 -7.09 10.00
C SER A 121 8.30 -8.16 9.43
N MET A 122 8.21 -8.25 8.11
CA MET A 122 7.45 -9.30 7.43
C MET A 122 8.03 -10.68 7.72
N LEU A 123 9.35 -10.85 7.56
CA LEU A 123 10.03 -12.12 7.83
C LEU A 123 9.86 -12.60 9.27
N ASN A 124 9.88 -11.69 10.26
CA ASN A 124 9.57 -12.06 11.64
C ASN A 124 8.14 -12.59 11.79
N SER A 125 7.17 -11.96 11.14
CA SER A 125 5.77 -12.42 11.15
C SER A 125 5.63 -13.81 10.51
N LEU A 126 6.34 -14.05 9.40
CA LEU A 126 6.36 -15.35 8.73
C LEU A 126 7.02 -16.44 9.58
N ARG A 127 8.08 -16.12 10.35
CA ARG A 127 8.67 -17.04 11.33
C ARG A 127 7.64 -17.47 12.37
N ASP A 128 6.93 -16.51 12.97
CA ASP A 128 5.93 -16.77 14.00
C ASP A 128 4.79 -17.67 13.49
N ILE A 129 4.34 -17.44 12.25
CA ILE A 129 3.30 -18.24 11.58
C ILE A 129 3.79 -19.67 11.31
N SER A 130 4.98 -19.80 10.74
CA SER A 130 5.52 -21.09 10.30
C SER A 130 5.76 -22.08 11.45
N LYS A 131 5.99 -21.55 12.66
CA LYS A 131 6.44 -22.30 13.84
C LYS A 131 7.69 -23.17 13.56
N ARG A 132 8.52 -22.73 12.61
CA ARG A 132 9.79 -23.36 12.23
C ARG A 132 10.95 -22.63 12.89
N ASP A 133 12.00 -23.38 13.21
CA ASP A 133 13.25 -22.81 13.69
C ASP A 133 14.09 -22.33 12.50
N PHE A 134 13.78 -21.12 12.05
CA PHE A 134 14.54 -20.41 11.02
C PHE A 134 15.82 -19.80 11.60
N SER A 135 16.82 -19.63 10.73
CA SER A 135 18.02 -18.83 10.97
C SER A 135 17.68 -17.40 11.40
N GLU A 136 18.69 -16.69 11.90
CA GLU A 136 18.62 -15.23 11.97
C GLU A 136 18.36 -14.64 10.58
N ILE A 137 17.75 -13.45 10.56
CA ILE A 137 17.49 -12.71 9.33
C ILE A 137 18.83 -12.23 8.78
N GLN A 138 19.05 -12.50 7.50
CA GLN A 138 20.24 -12.10 6.76
C GLN A 138 19.85 -11.18 5.59
N ASP A 139 20.80 -10.40 5.11
CA ASP A 139 20.69 -9.56 3.93
C ASP A 139 21.19 -10.30 2.67
N THR A 140 20.62 -9.95 1.52
CA THR A 140 21.05 -10.45 0.21
C THR A 140 20.70 -9.44 -0.89
N ILE A 141 21.31 -9.58 -2.06
CA ILE A 141 21.03 -8.76 -3.24
C ILE A 141 20.57 -9.72 -4.35
N LEU A 142 19.40 -9.45 -4.92
CA LEU A 142 18.85 -10.21 -6.04
C LEU A 142 19.60 -9.90 -7.35
N GLU A 143 19.40 -10.72 -8.38
CA GLU A 143 20.14 -10.58 -9.66
C GLU A 143 19.93 -9.22 -10.35
N ASP A 144 18.78 -8.59 -10.11
CA ASP A 144 18.41 -7.26 -10.61
C ASP A 144 18.99 -6.10 -9.78
N GLY A 145 19.73 -6.40 -8.71
CA GLY A 145 20.29 -5.42 -7.79
C GLY A 145 19.35 -5.02 -6.65
N THR A 146 18.17 -5.64 -6.53
CA THR A 146 17.22 -5.35 -5.45
C THR A 146 17.74 -5.85 -4.10
N GLU A 147 17.78 -4.96 -3.11
CA GLU A 147 18.10 -5.31 -1.72
C GLU A 147 16.96 -6.13 -1.11
N ALA A 148 17.32 -7.24 -0.46
CA ALA A 148 16.39 -8.18 0.11
C ALA A 148 16.87 -8.71 1.46
N ASN A 149 15.94 -9.26 2.22
CA ASN A 149 16.26 -10.02 3.43
C ASN A 149 15.77 -11.45 3.29
N TYR A 150 16.41 -12.37 3.99
CA TYR A 150 15.97 -13.76 3.99
C TYR A 150 16.13 -14.44 5.34
N ILE A 151 15.36 -15.51 5.50
CA ILE A 151 15.48 -16.50 6.57
C ILE A 151 15.62 -17.86 5.92
N SER A 152 16.28 -18.80 6.59
CA SER A 152 16.46 -20.14 6.05
C SER A 152 16.44 -21.23 7.12
N PHE A 153 16.15 -22.46 6.72
CA PHE A 153 16.33 -23.64 7.56
C PHE A 153 16.78 -24.82 6.70
N ASN A 154 17.45 -25.79 7.32
CA ASN A 154 17.90 -26.99 6.63
C ASN A 154 16.88 -28.11 6.82
N ILE A 155 16.73 -28.95 5.81
CA ILE A 155 15.89 -30.14 5.83
C ILE A 155 16.64 -31.31 5.21
N GLU A 156 16.51 -32.48 5.85
CA GLU A 156 16.95 -33.75 5.27
C GLU A 156 15.83 -34.31 4.39
N VAL A 157 16.13 -34.54 3.12
CA VAL A 157 15.25 -35.19 2.16
C VAL A 157 15.79 -36.61 1.92
N LYS A 158 14.94 -37.61 2.18
CA LYS A 158 15.23 -39.04 1.99
C LYS A 158 14.23 -39.59 0.99
N ASP A 159 14.65 -39.71 -0.26
CA ASP A 159 13.97 -40.37 -1.38
C ASP A 159 12.62 -39.74 -1.79
N ASP A 160 12.14 -38.70 -1.07
CA ASP A 160 10.84 -38.07 -1.27
C ASP A 160 10.85 -36.55 -0.99
N PHE A 161 10.71 -35.76 -2.05
CA PHE A 161 10.61 -34.29 -1.98
C PHE A 161 9.34 -33.77 -1.29
N THR A 162 8.32 -34.62 -1.06
CA THR A 162 7.13 -34.18 -0.30
C THR A 162 7.49 -33.72 1.10
N VAL A 163 8.61 -34.19 1.66
CA VAL A 163 9.15 -33.74 2.96
C VAL A 163 9.38 -32.22 2.96
N MET A 164 9.86 -31.66 1.85
CA MET A 164 10.04 -30.21 1.70
C MET A 164 8.69 -29.47 1.64
N GLY A 165 7.74 -29.98 0.84
CA GLY A 165 6.39 -29.43 0.77
C GLY A 165 5.68 -29.44 2.12
N ASN A 166 5.77 -30.54 2.86
CA ASN A 166 5.25 -30.66 4.22
C ASN A 166 5.94 -29.69 5.20
N ALA A 167 7.21 -29.38 4.96
CA ALA A 167 7.94 -28.46 5.82
C ALA A 167 7.50 -27.00 5.65
N LEU A 168 7.21 -26.62 4.41
CA LEU A 168 6.72 -25.30 4.02
C LEU A 168 5.21 -25.12 4.19
N LYS A 169 4.44 -26.22 4.21
CA LYS A 169 2.98 -26.19 4.24
C LYS A 169 2.37 -25.24 5.28
N PRO A 170 2.82 -25.20 6.55
CA PRO A 170 2.26 -24.27 7.53
C PRO A 170 2.44 -22.78 7.17
N LEU A 171 3.56 -22.44 6.52
CA LEU A 171 3.81 -21.09 6.04
C LEU A 171 2.92 -20.81 4.82
N VAL A 172 2.99 -21.67 3.80
CA VAL A 172 2.30 -21.50 2.52
C VAL A 172 0.77 -21.47 2.67
N ASP A 173 0.21 -22.31 3.53
CA ASP A 173 -1.24 -22.36 3.78
C ASP A 173 -1.75 -21.06 4.46
N GLU A 174 -0.90 -20.33 5.18
CA GLU A 174 -1.28 -19.10 5.89
C GLU A 174 -1.06 -17.83 5.07
N LEU A 175 -0.21 -17.87 4.04
CA LEU A 175 0.06 -16.72 3.16
C LEU A 175 -1.22 -16.04 2.64
N PRO A 176 -2.26 -16.76 2.15
CA PRO A 176 -3.51 -16.14 1.73
C PRO A 176 -4.27 -15.45 2.88
N ASN A 177 -4.19 -15.98 4.10
CA ASN A 177 -4.89 -15.42 5.27
C ASN A 177 -4.30 -14.07 5.69
N ILE A 178 -3.03 -13.83 5.39
CA ILE A 178 -2.33 -12.57 5.63
C ILE A 178 -2.24 -11.67 4.38
N GLY A 179 -2.93 -12.04 3.30
CA GLY A 179 -3.11 -11.21 2.10
C GLY A 179 -2.15 -11.49 0.95
N PHE A 180 -1.24 -12.46 1.05
CA PHE A 180 -0.37 -12.82 -0.06
C PHE A 180 -1.10 -13.62 -1.13
N GLU A 181 -0.85 -13.24 -2.37
CA GLU A 181 -1.30 -13.92 -3.59
C GLU A 181 -0.11 -14.54 -4.32
N LEU A 182 -0.35 -15.59 -5.10
CA LEU A 182 0.68 -16.22 -5.91
C LEU A 182 1.15 -15.27 -7.03
N ASP A 183 2.45 -15.09 -7.14
CA ASP A 183 3.07 -14.37 -8.25
C ASP A 183 3.39 -15.36 -9.37
N ASN A 184 2.47 -15.49 -10.34
CA ASN A 184 2.60 -16.45 -11.44
C ASN A 184 3.83 -16.21 -12.34
N GLU A 185 4.43 -15.02 -12.30
CA GLU A 185 5.63 -14.70 -13.07
C GLU A 185 6.90 -15.25 -12.41
N LEU A 186 6.84 -15.55 -11.10
CA LEU A 186 7.95 -16.03 -10.28
C LEU A 186 7.79 -17.48 -9.82
N ILE A 187 7.10 -18.32 -10.62
CA ILE A 187 6.95 -19.76 -10.35
C ILE A 187 7.88 -20.56 -11.27
N THR A 188 8.79 -21.34 -10.69
CA THR A 188 9.61 -22.33 -11.39
C THR A 188 9.60 -23.66 -10.64
N GLU A 189 10.34 -24.65 -11.12
CA GLU A 189 10.48 -25.95 -10.44
C GLU A 189 11.12 -25.83 -9.04
N ILE A 190 11.91 -24.79 -8.80
CA ILE A 190 12.68 -24.62 -7.55
C ILE A 190 12.28 -23.39 -6.75
N GLN A 191 11.47 -22.49 -7.33
CA GLN A 191 11.06 -21.24 -6.68
C GLN A 191 9.56 -21.00 -6.83
N THR A 192 8.96 -20.37 -5.82
CA THR A 192 7.58 -19.90 -5.87
C THR A 192 7.51 -18.49 -5.30
N GLY A 193 7.03 -17.56 -6.11
CA GLY A 193 6.83 -16.17 -5.73
C GLY A 193 5.44 -15.89 -5.19
N TYR A 194 5.35 -14.89 -4.31
CA TYR A 194 4.10 -14.33 -3.81
C TYR A 194 4.22 -12.80 -3.73
N PHE A 195 3.10 -12.12 -3.83
CA PHE A 195 3.02 -10.68 -3.64
C PHE A 195 1.92 -10.28 -2.65
N TYR A 196 2.15 -9.21 -1.91
CA TYR A 196 1.14 -8.56 -1.09
C TYR A 196 1.47 -7.07 -1.03
N LYS A 197 0.64 -6.23 -1.66
CA LYS A 197 0.93 -4.80 -1.82
C LYS A 197 2.36 -4.60 -2.36
N ASN A 198 3.22 -3.96 -1.56
CA ASN A 198 4.58 -3.59 -1.90
C ASN A 198 5.58 -4.72 -1.57
N TYR A 199 5.14 -5.79 -0.89
CA TYR A 199 5.97 -6.93 -0.56
C TYR A 199 6.06 -7.90 -1.72
N ARG A 200 7.25 -8.45 -1.91
CA ARG A 200 7.50 -9.65 -2.71
C ARG A 200 8.19 -10.69 -1.85
N LEU A 201 7.71 -11.92 -1.95
CA LEU A 201 8.20 -13.08 -1.22
C LEU A 201 8.61 -14.15 -2.21
N ILE A 202 9.80 -14.71 -2.08
CA ILE A 202 10.28 -15.83 -2.87
C ILE A 202 10.60 -16.97 -1.91
N VAL A 203 9.97 -18.12 -2.13
CA VAL A 203 10.31 -19.37 -1.44
C VAL A 203 11.11 -20.22 -2.43
N THR A 204 12.34 -20.56 -2.07
CA THR A 204 13.25 -21.35 -2.91
C THR A 204 14.04 -22.36 -2.07
N ASN A 205 14.82 -23.22 -2.72
CA ASN A 205 15.69 -24.17 -2.05
C ASN A 205 17.03 -24.34 -2.78
N GLU A 206 18.07 -24.69 -2.02
CA GLU A 206 19.38 -25.06 -2.54
C GLU A 206 19.85 -26.39 -1.94
N TYR A 207 20.51 -27.22 -2.76
CA TYR A 207 21.15 -28.44 -2.29
C TYR A 207 22.48 -28.11 -1.60
N LEU A 208 22.68 -28.61 -0.38
CA LEU A 208 23.90 -28.36 0.39
C LEU A 208 24.88 -29.53 0.35
N ALA A 209 24.41 -30.75 0.64
CA ALA A 209 25.28 -31.91 0.85
C ALA A 209 24.52 -33.24 0.75
N PRO A 210 25.19 -34.35 0.43
CA PRO A 210 24.59 -35.68 0.51
C PRO A 210 24.38 -36.10 1.97
N LEU A 211 23.51 -37.09 2.18
CA LEU A 211 23.33 -37.72 3.49
C LEU A 211 24.53 -38.63 3.83
N SER A 212 24.95 -38.66 5.09
CA SER A 212 26.16 -39.36 5.53
C SER A 212 26.14 -40.88 5.35
N ASP A 213 24.95 -41.48 5.15
CA ASP A 213 24.75 -42.94 5.14
C ASP A 213 24.43 -43.55 3.76
N THR A 214 24.43 -42.78 2.68
CA THR A 214 24.13 -43.30 1.33
C THR A 214 25.35 -44.00 0.71
N ASN A 215 25.59 -45.25 1.11
CA ASN A 215 26.39 -46.19 0.33
C ASN A 215 25.55 -46.66 -0.87
N ASN A 216 25.93 -46.22 -2.08
CA ASN A 216 25.49 -46.75 -3.38
C ASN A 216 23.97 -46.87 -3.63
N GLY A 217 23.39 -45.83 -4.20
CA GLY A 217 22.13 -45.89 -4.94
C GLY A 217 21.92 -44.58 -5.68
N ASN A 218 21.66 -44.65 -6.99
CA ASN A 218 21.32 -43.51 -7.85
C ASN A 218 19.99 -42.87 -7.41
N ASP A 219 19.97 -42.13 -6.32
CA ASP A 219 18.83 -41.29 -5.97
C ASP A 219 19.29 -39.84 -5.94
N ASP A 220 19.14 -39.18 -7.08
CA ASP A 220 19.62 -37.80 -7.34
C ASP A 220 18.88 -36.74 -6.50
N THR A 221 17.94 -37.17 -5.64
CA THR A 221 17.04 -36.32 -4.86
C THR A 221 17.28 -36.36 -3.35
N SER A 222 18.12 -37.27 -2.86
CA SER A 222 18.38 -37.45 -1.43
C SER A 222 19.55 -36.58 -0.96
N GLY A 223 19.33 -35.78 0.09
CA GLY A 223 20.32 -34.82 0.56
C GLY A 223 19.83 -33.86 1.63
N ILE A 224 20.74 -32.99 2.06
CA ILE A 224 20.44 -31.83 2.90
C ILE A 224 20.14 -30.66 1.96
N TYR A 225 18.95 -30.11 2.09
CA TYR A 225 18.52 -28.91 1.36
C TYR A 225 18.40 -27.75 2.34
N ARG A 226 18.79 -26.55 1.92
CA ARG A 226 18.43 -25.31 2.60
C ARG A 226 17.20 -24.73 1.92
N VAL A 227 16.13 -24.59 2.68
CA VAL A 227 14.94 -23.84 2.26
C VAL A 227 15.16 -22.38 2.63
N ILE A 228 14.92 -21.49 1.68
CA ILE A 228 15.18 -20.05 1.79
C ILE A 228 13.88 -19.31 1.52
N VAL A 229 13.53 -18.38 2.42
CA VAL A 229 12.39 -17.49 2.27
C VAL A 229 12.95 -16.07 2.19
N ILE A 230 12.88 -15.48 1.00
CA ILE A 230 13.40 -14.14 0.69
C ILE A 230 12.23 -13.16 0.63
N CYS A 231 12.35 -12.02 1.30
CA CYS A 231 11.36 -10.94 1.27
C CYS A 231 12.04 -9.63 0.87
N TYR A 232 11.42 -8.89 -0.04
CA TYR A 232 11.87 -7.56 -0.44
C TYR A 232 10.69 -6.64 -0.74
N CYS A 233 11.01 -5.36 -0.86
CA CYS A 233 10.06 -4.29 -1.14
C CYS A 233 10.18 -3.89 -2.60
N GLN A 234 9.11 -4.04 -3.37
CA GLN A 234 9.04 -3.52 -4.71
C GLN A 234 8.67 -2.03 -4.62
N GLN A 235 9.53 -1.17 -5.17
CA GLN A 235 9.20 0.24 -5.32
C GLN A 235 8.07 0.37 -6.35
N ALA A 236 7.05 1.16 -6.04
CA ALA A 236 6.05 1.54 -7.03
C ALA A 236 6.77 2.37 -8.11
N GLU A 237 6.73 1.91 -9.36
CA GLU A 237 7.20 2.67 -10.52
C GLU A 237 6.31 3.89 -10.79
#